data_AF-G9KAB4-F1
#
_entry.id   AF-G9KAB4-F1
#
_cell.length_a   1.000
_cell.length_b   1.000
_cell.length_c   1.000
_cell.angle_alpha   90.00
_cell.angle_beta   90.00
_cell.angle_gamma   90.00
#
_symmetry.space_group_name_H-M   'P 1'
#
loop_
_entity.id
_entity.type
_entity.pdbx_description
1 polymer ?
#
loop_
_entity_poly.entity_id
_entity_poly.type
_entity_poly.pdbx_seq_one_letter_code
_entity_poly.pdbx_strand_id
1 'polypeptide(L)'
;SPSDRLVVWVKRDDSTGNVRKLVKLQTFRGDLDQNWKIAHVTLREEKKFRYLFQGTKGDPKNSNGGIYLDDITLTETPCPAGVWTIRNISQVL
;
A
#
# COMPACT_ATOMS: atom_id res chain seq x y z
N SER A 1 -5.06 -13.10 -5.44
CA SER A 1 -5.06 -14.26 -4.51
C SER A 1 -4.70 -13.82 -3.09
N PRO A 2 -5.20 -14.48 -2.03
CA PRO A 2 -4.75 -14.27 -0.65
C PRO A 2 -3.25 -14.49 -0.41
N SER A 3 -2.59 -15.25 -1.30
CA SER A 3 -1.14 -15.43 -1.27
C SER A 3 -0.36 -14.25 -1.84
N ASP A 4 -0.96 -13.43 -2.71
CA ASP A 4 -0.32 -12.26 -3.30
C ASP A 4 -0.17 -11.14 -2.28
N ARG A 5 0.87 -10.34 -2.47
CA ARG A 5 1.26 -9.30 -1.51
C ARG A 5 1.56 -8.01 -2.23
N LEU A 6 1.07 -6.92 -1.66
CA LEU A 6 1.51 -5.58 -1.97
C LEU A 6 2.31 -5.06 -0.77
N VAL A 7 3.57 -4.71 -1.00
CA VAL A 7 4.44 -4.15 0.03
C VAL A 7 4.71 -2.69 -0.29
N VAL A 8 4.50 -1.82 0.70
CA VAL A 8 4.89 -0.41 0.64
C VAL A 8 6.23 -0.25 1.34
N TRP A 9 7.18 0.33 0.62
CA TRP A 9 8.52 0.59 1.10
C TRP A 9 8.81 2.09 1.10
N VAL A 10 9.76 2.49 1.94
CA VAL A 10 10.43 3.78 1.83
C VAL A 10 11.92 3.56 1.63
N LYS A 11 12.48 4.38 0.76
CA LYS A 11 13.91 4.48 0.49
C LYS A 11 14.36 5.88 0.88
N ARG A 12 15.23 5.96 1.90
CA ARG A 12 15.73 7.23 2.42
C ARG A 12 16.96 7.70 1.65
N ASP A 13 17.03 9.00 1.44
CA ASP A 13 18.24 9.67 0.97
C ASP A 13 18.96 10.25 2.20
N ASP A 14 20.13 9.70 2.51
CA ASP A 14 20.97 10.21 3.59
C ASP A 14 21.98 11.26 3.10
N SER A 15 21.88 11.69 1.83
CA SER A 15 22.76 12.67 1.18
C SER A 15 24.25 12.25 1.10
N THR A 16 24.60 11.01 1.47
CA THR A 16 25.99 10.53 1.46
C THR A 16 26.37 9.75 0.20
N GLY A 17 25.41 9.51 -0.68
CA GLY A 17 25.62 8.82 -1.96
C GLY A 17 25.81 7.31 -1.87
N ASN A 18 25.90 6.70 -0.67
CA ASN A 18 26.11 5.26 -0.49
C ASN A 18 25.06 4.61 0.44
N VAL A 19 24.56 3.45 0.00
CA VAL A 19 23.57 2.54 0.59
C VAL A 19 22.30 3.20 1.17
N ARG A 20 21.38 3.43 0.24
CA ARG A 20 19.95 3.72 0.43
C ARG A 20 19.29 2.67 1.34
N LYS A 21 19.00 2.99 2.60
CA LYS A 21 18.25 2.11 3.50
C LYS A 21 16.81 1.96 3.01
N LEU A 22 16.47 0.77 2.53
CA LEU A 22 15.11 0.39 2.17
C LEU A 22 14.40 -0.12 3.43
N VAL A 23 13.32 0.55 3.83
CA VAL A 23 12.53 0.23 5.02
C VAL A 23 11.16 -0.23 4.58
N LYS A 24 10.74 -1.41 5.05
CA LYS A 24 9.39 -1.91 4.83
C LYS A 24 8.44 -1.17 5.76
N LEU A 25 7.37 -0.60 5.21
CA LEU A 25 6.36 0.11 5.99
C LEU A 25 5.14 -0.75 6.24
N GLN A 26 4.53 -1.26 5.17
CA GLN A 26 3.27 -2.00 5.25
C GLN A 26 3.26 -3.16 4.28
N THR A 27 2.59 -4.24 4.65
CA THR A 27 2.26 -5.35 3.73
C THR A 27 0.76 -5.55 3.72
N PHE A 28 0.16 -5.41 2.55
CA PHE A 28 -1.21 -5.81 2.28
C PHE A 28 -1.22 -7.18 1.62
N ARG A 29 -2.25 -7.96 1.91
CA ARG A 29 -2.52 -9.25 1.25
C ARG A 29 -3.83 -9.14 0.50
N GLY A 30 -3.93 -9.87 -0.60
CA GLY A 30 -5.22 -10.04 -1.28
C GLY A 30 -6.24 -10.70 -0.36
N ASP A 31 -7.51 -10.56 -0.71
CA ASP A 31 -8.59 -11.33 -0.11
C ASP A 31 -9.54 -11.84 -1.21
N LEU A 32 -10.66 -12.42 -0.78
CA LEU A 32 -11.66 -13.04 -1.66
C LEU A 32 -12.77 -12.09 -2.08
N ASP A 33 -12.86 -10.91 -1.46
CA ASP A 33 -13.94 -9.95 -1.69
C ASP A 33 -13.77 -9.18 -3.01
N GLN A 34 -12.57 -9.18 -3.60
CA GLN A 34 -12.27 -8.64 -4.95
C GLN A 34 -12.72 -7.19 -5.21
N ASN A 35 -13.07 -6.44 -4.16
CA ASN A 35 -13.46 -5.04 -4.26
C ASN A 35 -12.28 -4.10 -4.00
N TRP A 36 -12.40 -2.88 -4.54
CA TRP A 36 -11.48 -1.77 -4.24
C TRP A 36 -11.44 -1.47 -2.74
N LYS A 37 -10.25 -1.15 -2.23
CA LYS A 37 -10.02 -0.85 -0.83
C LYS A 37 -9.23 0.43 -0.69
N ILE A 38 -9.67 1.29 0.22
CA ILE A 38 -8.89 2.44 0.66
C ILE A 38 -7.87 1.94 1.69
N ALA A 39 -6.61 2.30 1.48
CA ALA A 39 -5.51 1.95 2.37
C ALA A 39 -4.77 3.22 2.81
N HIS A 40 -4.37 3.26 4.08
CA HIS A 40 -3.55 4.32 4.63
C HIS A 40 -2.24 3.71 5.15
N VAL A 41 -1.11 4.35 4.83
CA VAL A 41 0.20 3.97 5.35
C VAL A 41 0.83 5.20 5.95
N THR A 42 1.14 5.14 7.26
CA THR A 42 1.82 6.24 7.93
C THR A 42 3.30 6.24 7.55
N LEU A 43 3.76 7.34 6.98
CA LEU A 43 5.18 7.61 6.74
C LEU A 43 5.70 8.52 7.87
N ARG A 44 6.94 8.29 8.31
CA ARG A 44 7.62 9.08 9.35
C ARG A 44 9.00 9.49 8.83
N GLU A 45 8.99 10.27 7.75
CA GLU A 45 10.20 10.62 7.01
C GLU A 45 10.46 12.12 7.12
N GLU A 46 11.66 12.49 7.60
CA GLU A 46 12.06 13.88 7.86
C GLU A 46 13.02 14.44 6.80
N LYS A 47 13.51 13.57 5.92
CA LYS A 47 14.46 13.89 4.83
C LYS A 47 13.91 13.41 3.50
N LYS A 48 14.53 13.83 2.39
CA LYS A 48 14.14 13.37 1.05
C LYS A 48 14.06 11.85 1.00
N PHE A 49 12.95 11.34 0.47
CA PHE A 49 12.69 9.91 0.36
C PHE A 49 11.99 9.58 -0.94
N ARG A 50 11.97 8.29 -1.28
CA ARG A 50 11.10 7.72 -2.31
C ARG A 50 10.28 6.62 -1.67
N TYR A 51 8.98 6.60 -1.91
CA TYR A 51 8.14 5.45 -1.57
C TYR A 51 8.01 4.54 -2.79
N LEU A 52 7.83 3.25 -2.55
CA LEU A 52 7.74 2.24 -3.61
C LEU A 52 6.64 1.24 -3.30
N PHE A 53 5.90 0.86 -4.33
CA PHE A 53 4.97 -0.26 -4.30
C PHE A 53 5.63 -1.49 -4.91
N GLN A 54 5.63 -2.60 -4.19
CA GLN A 54 6.09 -3.89 -4.68
C GLN A 54 4.94 -4.87 -4.66
N GLY A 55 4.40 -5.19 -5.84
CA GLY A 55 3.49 -6.31 -6.02
C GLY A 55 4.27 -7.62 -6.19
N THR A 56 3.90 -8.65 -5.42
CA THR A 56 4.49 -9.98 -5.51
C THR A 56 3.37 -11.00 -5.71
N LYS A 57 3.45 -11.75 -6.80
CA LYS A 57 2.62 -12.95 -7.03
C LYS A 57 3.02 -14.02 -6.03
N GLY A 58 2.09 -14.43 -5.17
CA GLY A 58 2.38 -15.34 -4.06
C GLY A 58 2.41 -16.80 -4.46
N ASP A 59 1.36 -17.25 -5.14
CA ASP A 59 1.29 -18.58 -5.76
C ASP A 59 1.42 -18.43 -7.28
N PRO A 60 2.59 -18.75 -7.87
CA PRO A 60 2.82 -18.60 -9.30
C PRO A 60 1.85 -19.41 -10.16
N LYS A 61 1.34 -20.55 -9.66
CA LYS A 61 0.48 -21.48 -10.41
C LYS A 61 -1.00 -21.14 -10.29
N ASN A 62 -1.45 -20.76 -9.10
CA ASN A 62 -2.88 -20.63 -8.80
C ASN A 62 -3.37 -19.19 -8.65
N SER A 63 -2.47 -18.20 -8.56
CA SER A 63 -2.91 -16.81 -8.53
C SER A 63 -3.30 -16.35 -9.93
N ASN A 64 -4.61 -16.30 -10.15
CA ASN A 64 -5.26 -15.80 -11.36
C ASN A 64 -5.71 -14.35 -11.10
N GLY A 65 -5.30 -13.40 -11.95
CA GLY A 65 -5.58 -11.96 -11.79
C GLY A 65 -4.33 -11.12 -11.48
N GLY A 66 -4.51 -10.01 -10.75
CA GLY A 66 -3.45 -9.05 -10.49
C GLY A 66 -3.68 -8.16 -9.27
N ILE A 67 -2.74 -7.23 -9.05
CA ILE A 67 -2.81 -6.18 -8.04
C ILE A 67 -3.02 -4.86 -8.78
N TYR A 68 -4.09 -4.14 -8.44
CA TYR A 68 -4.46 -2.87 -9.06
C TYR A 68 -4.35 -1.75 -8.03
N LEU A 69 -3.84 -0.60 -8.47
CA LEU A 69 -3.64 0.60 -7.66
C LEU A 69 -4.10 1.81 -8.49
N ASP A 70 -4.84 2.71 -7.84
CA ASP A 70 -5.27 3.98 -8.42
C ASP A 70 -5.38 5.04 -7.32
N ASP A 71 -5.55 6.31 -7.70
CA ASP A 71 -5.82 7.46 -6.80
C ASP A 71 -4.79 7.65 -5.67
N ILE A 72 -3.51 7.44 -5.96
CA ILE A 72 -2.44 7.55 -4.97
C ILE A 72 -2.24 9.03 -4.58
N THR A 73 -2.49 9.33 -3.31
CA THR A 73 -2.25 10.65 -2.73
C THR A 73 -1.23 10.58 -1.59
N LEU A 74 -0.31 11.55 -1.56
CA LEU A 74 0.66 11.72 -0.48
C LEU A 74 0.46 13.11 0.14
N THR A 75 0.23 13.16 1.44
CA THR A 75 0.11 14.42 2.19
C THR A 75 0.90 14.35 3.49
N GLU A 76 1.38 15.51 3.96
CA GLU A 76 2.01 15.67 5.26
C GLU A 76 0.95 15.85 6.36
N THR A 77 0.03 14.88 6.46
CA THR A 77 -1.05 14.88 7.46
C THR A 77 -1.13 13.52 8.17
N PRO A 78 -1.61 13.48 9.44
CA PRO A 78 -1.86 12.21 10.12
C PRO A 78 -2.87 11.35 9.37
N CYS A 79 -2.61 10.05 9.28
CA CYS A 79 -3.62 9.09 8.80
C CYS A 79 -4.83 9.05 9.76
N PRO A 80 -6.04 8.74 9.26
CA PRO A 80 -7.21 8.59 10.11
C PRO A 80 -7.01 7.45 11.12
N ALA A 81 -7.57 7.60 12.33
CA ALA A 81 -7.50 6.57 13.37
C ALA A 81 -8.32 5.32 13.03
N GLY A 82 -9.30 5.45 12.15
CA GLY A 82 -10.13 4.36 11.63
C GLY A 82 -10.83 4.76 10.34
N VAL A 83 -11.20 3.76 9.55
CA VAL A 83 -11.95 3.94 8.31
C VAL A 83 -13.18 3.04 8.37
N TRP A 84 -14.37 3.63 8.21
CA TRP A 84 -15.60 2.85 8.07
C TRP A 84 -16.01 2.81 6.60
N THR A 85 -15.96 1.61 6.02
CA THR A 85 -16.36 1.38 4.63
C THR A 85 -17.83 0.97 4.56
N ILE A 86 -18.67 1.84 4.02
CA ILE A 86 -20.07 1.54 3.71
C ILE A 86 -20.16 1.11 2.25
N ARG A 87 -20.77 -0.05 2.00
CA ARG A 87 -21.00 -0.58 0.64
C ARG A 87 -22.44 -0.36 0.23
N ASN A 88 -22.67 -0.25 -1.06
CA ASN A 88 -24.01 -0.05 -1.64
C ASN A 88 -24.75 1.13 -0.99
N ILE A 89 -24.04 2.25 -0.78
CA ILE A 89 -24.60 3.42 -0.08
C ILE A 89 -25.87 3.96 -0.73
N SER A 90 -26.01 3.80 -2.05
CA SER A 90 -27.22 4.16 -2.80
C SER A 90 -28.49 3.38 -2.41
N GLN A 91 -28.37 2.27 -1.67
CA GLN A 91 -29.53 1.50 -1.16
C GLN A 91 -30.01 2.00 0.21
N VAL A 92 -29.24 2.88 0.85
CA VAL A 92 -29.52 3.45 2.19
C VAL A 92 -30.04 4.89 2.09
N LEU A 93 -29.85 5.53 0.93
CA LEU A 93 -30.28 6.90 0.62
C LEU A 93 -31.59 6.92 -0.16
#